data_AF-A0AAU6SGE3-F1
#
_entry.id   AF-A0AAU6SGE3-F1
#
_cell.length_a   1.000
_cell.length_b   1.000
_cell.length_c   1.000
_cell.angle_alpha   90.00
_cell.angle_beta   90.00
_cell.angle_gamma   90.00
#
_symmetry.space_group_name_H-M   'P 1'
#
loop_
_entity.id
_entity.type
_entity.pdbx_description
1 polymer ?
#
loop_
_entity_poly.entity_id
_entity_poly.type
_entity_poly.pdbx_seq_one_letter_code
_entity_poly.pdbx_strand_id
1 'polypeptide(L)'
;MTARTPSPRRKLVFAILIPLLAFLSLGAWSVASPVGATPDDDFHLASVWCGLGDRPGLCENRDEDAVERFVPTPVTTAMCYAFHNGASADCWNGEDDGMSKVKRANVDRLYPPLFYGTMSVFASTNVAASVMVMKLVNSAIAVGLLTGVFFALPRRLRPALVISVAATAVPLGMFIYGSTNPSSWALLSAATVWISLYGAFQVDGRRRWVLAGLAVLGAVMGGGARADSAVYAVFGALLAVFLVVRRKRMPLVPLLAAAIIVVISVAFYLSAWQGASIVGGLDSERPPLSGPLHVSNLLSAPSLWMGALGGWGLGWLDTPMPAAVSVLAGAVFWGSFFIGGGRASVRRGIAIGLGVAAMWLVPVVLLAQSRMLVGELIQPRYLMPLMIITIGVASARLDIARAWRGFRSIAAVAALAVANIVALHTNIQRYTTGLDQFSADPGANAEWWWAWAPSPVVVWLGGGLAFAAVLTLLVLLLPAGEVVADHEQRSFATVGGEPSESASAPAVADSRPDETVAKSRAGGGGSALAGHEDGVRGDHVVATEGTTQ
;
A
#
# COMPACT_ATOMS: atom_id res chain seq x y z
N MET A 1 1.83 -27.67 -19.91
CA MET A 1 3.23 -27.19 -19.82
C MET A 1 3.70 -27.28 -18.37
N THR A 2 4.81 -27.98 -18.11
CA THR A 2 5.42 -28.09 -16.77
C THR A 2 6.12 -26.79 -16.38
N ALA A 3 5.91 -26.31 -15.14
CA ALA A 3 6.47 -25.05 -14.66
C ALA A 3 7.96 -25.20 -14.28
N ARG A 4 8.86 -25.23 -15.27
CA ARG A 4 10.32 -25.27 -15.06
C ARG A 4 10.73 -24.25 -14.00
N THR A 5 11.28 -24.72 -12.89
CA THR A 5 11.71 -23.84 -11.80
C THR A 5 12.78 -22.86 -12.32
N PRO A 6 12.68 -21.55 -12.04
CA PRO A 6 13.59 -20.57 -12.64
C PRO A 6 15.03 -20.83 -12.19
N SER A 7 15.97 -20.80 -13.12
CA SER A 7 17.39 -21.08 -12.87
C SER A 7 17.99 -20.14 -11.81
N PRO A 8 19.10 -20.51 -11.14
CA PRO A 8 19.75 -19.64 -10.16
C PRO A 8 20.09 -18.25 -10.72
N ARG A 9 20.62 -18.20 -11.96
CA ARG A 9 20.88 -16.93 -12.69
C ARG A 9 19.59 -16.10 -12.87
N ARG A 10 18.48 -16.72 -13.31
CA ARG A 10 17.20 -16.01 -13.49
C ARG A 10 16.63 -15.46 -12.17
N LYS A 11 16.80 -16.19 -11.06
CA LYS A 11 16.41 -15.71 -9.72
C LYS A 11 17.25 -14.51 -9.27
N LEU A 12 18.56 -14.49 -9.56
CA LEU A 12 19.45 -13.37 -9.26
C LEU A 12 19.08 -12.12 -10.09
N VAL A 13 18.81 -12.28 -11.39
CA VAL A 13 18.36 -11.18 -12.26
C VAL A 13 17.08 -10.54 -11.73
N PHE A 14 16.05 -11.32 -11.39
CA PHE A 14 14.82 -10.77 -10.78
C PHE A 14 15.10 -10.05 -9.44
N ALA A 15 16.07 -10.52 -8.65
CA ALA A 15 16.39 -9.95 -7.34
C ALA A 15 17.09 -8.58 -7.42
N ILE A 16 17.71 -8.24 -8.55
CA ILE A 16 18.37 -6.95 -8.81
C ILE A 16 17.44 -6.04 -9.63
N LEU A 17 16.80 -6.60 -10.67
CA LEU A 17 16.00 -5.83 -11.63
C LEU A 17 14.70 -5.29 -11.03
N ILE A 18 14.02 -6.04 -10.15
CA ILE A 18 12.75 -5.57 -9.55
C ILE A 18 12.99 -4.38 -8.61
N PRO A 19 13.96 -4.40 -7.67
CA PRO A 19 14.30 -3.21 -6.88
C PRO A 19 14.76 -2.02 -7.73
N LEU A 20 15.59 -2.25 -8.76
CA LEU A 20 16.06 -1.18 -9.64
C LEU A 20 14.92 -0.48 -10.37
N LEU A 21 13.99 -1.24 -10.96
CA LEU A 21 12.82 -0.66 -11.65
C LEU A 21 11.83 -0.02 -10.67
N ALA A 22 11.69 -0.55 -9.45
CA ALA A 22 10.87 0.09 -8.42
C ALA A 22 11.46 1.44 -7.96
N PHE A 23 12.79 1.51 -7.85
CA PHE A 23 13.49 2.76 -7.53
C PHE A 23 13.39 3.77 -8.68
N LEU A 24 13.56 3.35 -9.94
CA LEU A 24 13.36 4.21 -11.11
C LEU A 24 11.91 4.73 -11.20
N SER A 25 10.93 3.91 -10.83
CA SER A 25 9.52 4.31 -10.82
C SER A 25 9.20 5.34 -9.72
N LEU A 26 9.66 5.14 -8.48
CA LEU A 26 9.50 6.14 -7.42
C LEU A 26 10.38 7.39 -7.62
N GLY A 27 11.55 7.24 -8.25
CA GLY A 27 12.40 8.35 -8.68
C GLY A 27 11.73 9.22 -9.75
N ALA A 28 10.96 8.62 -10.67
CA ALA A 28 10.14 9.39 -11.60
C ALA A 28 9.06 10.21 -10.88
N TRP A 29 8.38 9.66 -9.88
CA TRP A 29 7.46 10.40 -9.02
C TRP A 29 8.15 11.49 -8.17
N SER A 30 9.40 11.26 -7.74
CA SER A 30 10.23 12.24 -7.03
C SER A 30 10.55 13.46 -7.90
N VAL A 31 10.89 13.23 -9.18
CA VAL A 31 11.20 14.26 -10.18
C VAL A 31 9.94 14.94 -10.72
N ALA A 32 8.83 14.22 -10.83
CA ALA A 32 7.54 14.71 -11.33
C ALA A 32 6.86 15.81 -10.47
N SER A 33 7.51 16.33 -9.44
CA SER A 33 6.97 17.34 -8.53
C SER A 33 8.06 18.30 -8.02
N PRO A 34 7.76 19.61 -7.87
CA PRO A 34 8.70 20.63 -7.38
C PRO A 34 8.99 20.50 -5.88
N VAL A 35 9.79 21.44 -5.36
CA VAL A 35 9.89 21.72 -3.91
C VAL A 35 8.54 22.26 -3.43
N GLY A 36 8.04 21.82 -2.27
CA GLY A 36 6.76 22.31 -1.72
C GLY A 36 5.51 21.61 -2.27
N ALA A 37 5.65 20.55 -3.06
CA ALA A 37 4.54 19.91 -3.78
C ALA A 37 3.68 18.97 -2.93
N THR A 38 4.26 18.42 -1.87
CA THR A 38 3.60 17.44 -1.00
C THR A 38 2.64 18.16 -0.06
N PRO A 39 1.47 17.58 0.29
CA PRO A 39 0.60 18.19 1.29
C PRO A 39 1.36 18.42 2.60
N ASP A 40 1.12 19.59 3.19
CA ASP A 40 1.76 20.09 4.41
C ASP A 40 3.30 20.26 4.30
N ASP A 41 3.88 20.37 3.10
CA ASP A 41 5.33 20.63 2.91
C ASP A 41 5.78 21.98 3.52
N ASP A 42 4.87 22.96 3.70
CA ASP A 42 5.16 24.23 4.39
C ASP A 42 5.64 23.99 5.83
N PHE A 43 4.99 23.05 6.52
CA PHE A 43 5.37 22.56 7.83
C PHE A 43 6.51 21.55 7.74
N HIS A 44 6.42 20.57 6.83
CA HIS A 44 7.38 19.46 6.80
C HIS A 44 8.78 19.88 6.37
N LEU A 45 8.95 20.74 5.35
CA LEU A 45 10.27 21.21 4.92
C LEU A 45 10.92 22.10 5.98
N ALA A 46 10.17 23.05 6.56
CA ALA A 46 10.64 23.85 7.69
C ALA A 46 11.09 22.96 8.88
N SER A 47 10.29 21.93 9.18
CA SER A 47 10.63 20.93 10.22
C SER A 47 11.87 20.10 9.88
N VAL A 48 12.12 19.79 8.60
CA VAL A 48 13.37 19.12 8.17
C VAL A 48 14.58 20.04 8.34
N TRP A 49 14.50 21.32 7.94
CA TRP A 49 15.62 22.25 8.08
C TRP A 49 16.01 22.48 9.56
N CYS A 50 15.03 22.51 10.47
CA CYS A 50 15.25 22.56 11.92
C CYS A 50 15.37 21.19 12.61
N GLY A 51 15.34 20.08 11.88
CA GLY A 51 15.21 18.72 12.44
C GLY A 51 16.38 18.22 13.30
N LEU A 52 17.54 18.86 13.19
CA LEU A 52 18.74 18.62 14.02
C LEU A 52 19.02 19.77 15.00
N GLY A 53 18.05 20.65 15.24
CA GLY A 53 18.20 21.87 16.03
C GLY A 53 18.80 23.03 15.23
N ASP A 54 19.20 24.04 15.98
CA ASP A 54 19.58 25.35 15.44
C ASP A 54 20.97 25.28 14.77
N ARG A 55 21.05 25.73 13.52
CA ARG A 55 22.21 25.64 12.62
C ARG A 55 22.29 26.90 11.73
N PRO A 56 23.37 27.71 11.79
CA PRO A 56 23.51 28.93 10.99
C PRO A 56 23.26 28.69 9.49
N GLY A 57 22.52 29.57 8.82
CA GLY A 57 22.17 29.44 7.40
C GLY A 57 21.22 28.29 7.04
N LEU A 58 20.70 27.53 8.02
CA LEU A 58 19.76 26.42 7.79
C LEU A 58 18.53 26.50 8.70
N CYS A 59 18.73 26.69 10.00
CA CYS A 59 17.67 26.94 10.98
C CYS A 59 18.22 27.88 12.05
N GLU A 60 17.89 29.16 11.97
CA GLU A 60 18.34 30.17 12.92
C GLU A 60 17.26 30.46 13.96
N ASN A 61 17.65 30.50 15.23
CA ASN A 61 16.88 31.12 16.31
C ASN A 61 17.55 32.46 16.64
N ARG A 62 16.97 33.56 16.14
CA ARG A 62 17.62 34.88 16.19
C ARG A 62 17.37 35.64 17.49
N ASP A 63 16.21 35.39 18.10
CA ASP A 63 15.68 36.12 19.25
C ASP A 63 15.62 35.23 20.51
N GLU A 64 16.35 34.10 20.50
CA GLU A 64 16.35 33.02 21.51
C GLU A 64 14.96 32.44 21.85
N ASP A 65 13.98 32.60 20.97
CA ASP A 65 12.59 32.19 21.19
C ASP A 65 12.40 30.65 21.25
N ALA A 66 11.39 30.23 22.01
CA ALA A 66 11.07 28.82 22.24
C ALA A 66 10.48 28.09 21.01
N VAL A 67 9.92 28.82 20.04
CA VAL A 67 9.16 28.28 18.89
C VAL A 67 9.58 28.91 17.56
N GLU A 68 9.87 30.21 17.53
CA GLU A 68 10.17 30.92 16.28
C GLU A 68 11.50 30.47 15.67
N ARG A 69 11.53 30.24 14.35
CA ARG A 69 12.73 29.85 13.61
C ARG A 69 12.75 30.52 12.24
N PHE A 70 13.96 30.73 11.73
CA PHE A 70 14.23 31.25 10.40
C PHE A 70 14.93 30.17 9.56
N VAL A 71 14.47 29.95 8.34
CA VAL A 71 15.04 28.98 7.38
C VAL A 71 15.31 29.71 6.05
N PRO A 72 16.11 29.15 5.10
CA PRO A 72 16.36 29.82 3.82
C PRO A 72 15.05 30.21 3.12
N THR A 73 14.99 31.44 2.59
CA THR A 73 13.78 32.01 1.97
C THR A 73 13.06 31.05 1.00
N PRO A 74 13.77 30.32 0.10
CA PRO A 74 13.14 29.39 -0.84
C PRO A 74 12.36 28.24 -0.18
N VAL A 75 12.66 27.86 1.07
CA VAL A 75 11.87 26.86 1.83
C VAL A 75 10.47 27.39 2.14
N THR A 76 10.36 28.70 2.40
CA THR A 76 9.08 29.35 2.79
C THR A 76 8.23 29.78 1.61
N THR A 77 8.84 30.04 0.44
CA THR A 77 8.15 30.47 -0.79
C THR A 77 7.75 29.32 -1.71
N ALA A 78 8.27 28.10 -1.49
CA ALA A 78 8.04 26.91 -2.32
C ALA A 78 6.58 26.53 -2.60
N MET A 79 5.63 26.97 -1.77
CA MET A 79 4.20 26.66 -1.90
C MET A 79 3.41 27.63 -2.79
N CYS A 80 4.07 28.45 -3.62
CA CYS A 80 3.43 29.56 -4.36
C CYS A 80 2.24 29.16 -5.27
N TYR A 81 2.24 27.95 -5.80
CA TYR A 81 1.18 27.39 -6.65
C TYR A 81 0.11 26.59 -5.88
N ALA A 82 0.27 26.41 -4.55
CA ALA A 82 -0.60 25.55 -3.75
C ALA A 82 -2.06 26.02 -3.81
N PHE A 83 -2.99 25.07 -3.96
CA PHE A 83 -4.43 25.34 -4.15
C PHE A 83 -4.81 26.02 -5.49
N HIS A 84 -3.83 26.35 -6.34
CA HIS A 84 -4.03 26.95 -7.66
C HIS A 84 -3.68 25.94 -8.76
N ASN A 85 -4.66 25.10 -9.14
CA ASN A 85 -4.49 24.00 -10.10
C ASN A 85 -4.06 24.43 -11.52
N GLY A 86 -4.40 25.67 -11.91
CA GLY A 86 -3.97 26.28 -13.18
C GLY A 86 -2.56 26.88 -13.18
N ALA A 87 -1.98 27.16 -12.00
CA ALA A 87 -0.64 27.76 -11.92
C ALA A 87 0.46 26.69 -11.96
N SER A 88 1.42 26.82 -12.86
CA SER A 88 2.65 26.01 -12.85
C SER A 88 3.54 26.33 -11.63
N ALA A 89 4.66 25.63 -11.50
CA ALA A 89 5.64 25.86 -10.43
C ALA A 89 6.71 26.93 -10.75
N ASP A 90 6.56 27.68 -11.85
CA ASP A 90 7.48 28.76 -12.23
C ASP A 90 7.45 29.97 -11.27
N CYS A 91 6.40 30.08 -10.45
CA CYS A 91 6.29 31.11 -9.41
C CYS A 91 7.32 31.01 -8.26
N TRP A 92 8.21 30.01 -8.26
CA TRP A 92 9.19 29.77 -7.20
C TRP A 92 10.63 29.96 -7.66
N ASN A 93 11.32 30.95 -7.09
CA ASN A 93 12.76 31.09 -7.25
C ASN A 93 13.53 30.24 -6.22
N GLY A 94 14.34 29.31 -6.73
CA GLY A 94 15.25 28.51 -5.90
C GLY A 94 16.52 29.25 -5.44
N GLU A 95 16.77 30.44 -5.99
CA GLU A 95 17.94 31.28 -5.75
C GLU A 95 17.65 32.49 -4.85
N ASP A 96 16.46 32.60 -4.24
CA ASP A 96 16.14 33.70 -3.31
C ASP A 96 17.08 33.68 -2.08
N ASP A 97 17.73 34.81 -1.85
CA ASP A 97 18.70 34.97 -0.76
C ASP A 97 18.06 35.10 0.64
N GLY A 98 18.89 34.89 1.66
CA GLY A 98 18.55 35.17 3.06
C GLY A 98 17.65 34.14 3.72
N MET A 99 17.12 34.52 4.89
CA MET A 99 16.40 33.63 5.80
C MET A 99 15.05 34.25 6.21
N SER A 100 13.99 33.48 6.06
CA SER A 100 12.60 33.89 6.33
C SER A 100 12.01 33.13 7.53
N LYS A 101 11.19 33.81 8.33
CA LYS A 101 10.53 33.28 9.52
C LYS A 101 9.50 32.21 9.15
N VAL A 102 9.57 31.04 9.76
CA VAL A 102 8.62 29.95 9.52
C VAL A 102 7.27 30.28 10.14
N LYS A 103 6.18 30.03 9.40
CA LYS A 103 4.81 30.16 9.94
C LYS A 103 4.46 29.03 10.92
N ARG A 104 5.11 27.87 10.76
CA ARG A 104 4.83 26.62 11.48
C ARG A 104 5.94 25.61 11.19
N ALA A 105 6.47 24.97 12.23
CA ALA A 105 7.46 23.89 12.15
C ALA A 105 7.42 23.05 13.43
N ASN A 106 7.99 21.84 13.41
CA ASN A 106 7.91 20.85 14.49
C ASN A 106 8.83 21.14 15.71
N VAL A 107 8.98 22.42 16.06
CA VAL A 107 9.78 22.89 17.21
C VAL A 107 9.10 22.52 18.54
N ASP A 108 7.77 22.62 18.55
CA ASP A 108 6.86 22.21 19.63
C ASP A 108 6.80 20.69 19.88
N ARG A 109 7.33 19.88 18.95
CA ARG A 109 7.17 18.42 18.87
C ARG A 109 5.71 17.98 18.68
N LEU A 110 4.97 18.64 17.78
CA LEU A 110 3.67 18.16 17.30
C LEU A 110 3.74 16.70 16.82
N TYR A 111 4.79 16.37 16.08
CA TYR A 111 5.13 15.04 15.57
C TYR A 111 6.43 14.50 16.21
N PRO A 112 6.59 13.16 16.27
CA PRO A 112 7.85 12.52 16.64
C PRO A 112 9.02 12.97 15.75
N PRO A 113 10.24 13.19 16.31
CA PRO A 113 11.29 13.93 15.62
C PRO A 113 12.16 13.10 14.64
N LEU A 114 12.08 11.76 14.66
CA LEU A 114 13.05 10.89 13.98
C LEU A 114 13.04 11.08 12.45
N PHE A 115 11.87 11.24 11.84
CA PHE A 115 11.79 11.49 10.39
C PHE A 115 12.50 12.80 10.01
N TYR A 116 12.16 13.91 10.69
CA TYR A 116 12.75 15.21 10.40
C TYR A 116 14.25 15.22 10.65
N GLY A 117 14.71 14.74 11.80
CA GLY A 117 16.14 14.64 12.11
C GLY A 117 16.93 13.77 11.12
N THR A 118 16.32 12.70 10.59
CA THR A 118 16.94 11.88 9.54
C THR A 118 17.04 12.64 8.21
N MET A 119 15.97 13.30 7.77
CA MET A 119 15.99 14.08 6.53
C MET A 119 16.88 15.33 6.63
N SER A 120 17.01 15.90 7.84
CA SER A 120 17.79 17.10 8.15
C SER A 120 19.30 16.96 7.87
N VAL A 121 19.79 15.71 7.76
CA VAL A 121 21.14 15.36 7.31
C VAL A 121 21.39 15.78 5.86
N PHE A 122 20.33 15.87 5.04
CA PHE A 122 20.40 16.27 3.63
C PHE A 122 20.02 17.74 3.40
N ALA A 123 19.72 18.49 4.47
CA ALA A 123 19.39 19.92 4.36
C ALA A 123 20.67 20.75 4.18
N SER A 124 20.69 21.58 3.13
CA SER A 124 21.75 22.54 2.83
C SER A 124 21.14 23.89 2.40
N THR A 125 21.98 24.87 2.08
CA THR A 125 21.54 26.15 1.50
C THR A 125 20.92 25.99 0.12
N ASN A 126 21.32 24.97 -0.65
CA ASN A 126 20.68 24.64 -1.93
C ASN A 126 19.39 23.83 -1.67
N VAL A 127 18.25 24.53 -1.56
CA VAL A 127 16.95 23.93 -1.23
C VAL A 127 16.50 22.91 -2.28
N ALA A 128 16.68 23.24 -3.57
CA ALA A 128 16.33 22.39 -4.70
C ALA A 128 17.02 21.01 -4.65
N ALA A 129 18.35 20.98 -4.50
CA ALA A 129 19.13 19.75 -4.41
C ALA A 129 18.81 18.98 -3.12
N SER A 130 18.69 19.70 -1.99
CA SER A 130 18.37 19.11 -0.68
C SER A 130 17.06 18.31 -0.73
N VAL A 131 15.97 18.92 -1.24
CA VAL A 131 14.67 18.25 -1.35
C VAL A 131 14.69 17.10 -2.34
N MET A 132 15.37 17.23 -3.49
CA MET A 132 15.50 16.11 -4.43
C MET A 132 16.22 14.91 -3.80
N VAL A 133 17.31 15.15 -3.05
CA VAL A 133 18.01 14.09 -2.31
C VAL A 133 17.09 13.44 -1.28
N MET A 134 16.30 14.21 -0.52
CA MET A 134 15.33 13.66 0.45
C MET A 134 14.26 12.76 -0.23
N LYS A 135 13.68 13.21 -1.35
CA LYS A 135 12.69 12.43 -2.13
C LYS A 135 13.28 11.11 -2.66
N LEU A 136 14.50 11.16 -3.20
CA LEU A 136 15.21 9.98 -3.70
C LEU A 136 15.67 9.04 -2.56
N VAL A 137 16.06 9.57 -1.41
CA VAL A 137 16.39 8.78 -0.21
C VAL A 137 15.14 8.06 0.33
N ASN A 138 13.99 8.72 0.41
CA ASN A 138 12.73 8.06 0.79
C ASN A 138 12.32 6.98 -0.22
N SER A 139 12.50 7.22 -1.52
CA SER A 139 12.32 6.21 -2.56
C SER A 139 13.24 4.99 -2.34
N ALA A 140 14.53 5.21 -2.06
CA ALA A 140 15.50 4.15 -1.78
C ALA A 140 15.19 3.37 -0.49
N ILE A 141 14.75 4.06 0.57
CA ILE A 141 14.33 3.47 1.85
C ILE A 141 13.10 2.57 1.64
N ALA A 142 12.09 3.05 0.92
CA ALA A 142 10.87 2.29 0.63
C ALA A 142 11.18 1.02 -0.17
N VAL A 143 11.93 1.14 -1.27
CA VAL A 143 12.36 -0.01 -2.09
C VAL A 143 13.24 -0.98 -1.28
N GLY A 144 14.21 -0.46 -0.53
CA GLY A 144 15.16 -1.25 0.26
C GLY A 144 14.48 -2.09 1.34
N LEU A 145 13.59 -1.47 2.14
CA LEU A 145 12.90 -2.17 3.22
C LEU A 145 11.85 -3.16 2.69
N LEU A 146 11.07 -2.79 1.65
CA LEU A 146 10.14 -3.73 0.99
C LEU A 146 10.87 -4.92 0.38
N THR A 147 12.04 -4.69 -0.23
CA THR A 147 12.90 -5.75 -0.80
C THR A 147 13.46 -6.66 0.29
N GLY A 148 13.99 -6.08 1.38
CA GLY A 148 14.50 -6.82 2.53
C GLY A 148 13.44 -7.72 3.15
N VAL A 149 12.23 -7.17 3.39
CA VAL A 149 11.08 -7.93 3.90
C VAL A 149 10.63 -9.00 2.88
N PHE A 150 10.52 -8.69 1.59
CA PHE A 150 10.17 -9.68 0.56
C PHE A 150 11.14 -10.87 0.55
N PHE A 151 12.46 -10.63 0.64
CA PHE A 151 13.43 -11.72 0.68
C PHE A 151 13.41 -12.47 2.01
N ALA A 152 13.31 -11.76 3.14
CA ALA A 152 13.19 -12.36 4.46
C ALA A 152 11.90 -13.20 4.61
N LEU A 153 10.77 -12.82 4.00
CA LEU A 153 9.51 -13.55 4.09
C LEU A 153 9.56 -14.94 3.42
N PRO A 154 8.99 -15.99 4.06
CA PRO A 154 8.83 -17.30 3.43
C PRO A 154 7.92 -17.17 2.20
N ARG A 155 8.19 -17.95 1.15
CA ARG A 155 7.56 -17.79 -0.18
C ARG A 155 6.03 -17.69 -0.15
N ARG A 156 5.38 -18.42 0.76
CA ARG A 156 3.92 -18.42 1.00
C ARG A 156 3.31 -17.10 1.50
N LEU A 157 4.12 -16.19 2.05
CA LEU A 157 3.66 -14.87 2.53
C LEU A 157 4.01 -13.72 1.57
N ARG A 158 4.98 -13.91 0.67
CA ARG A 158 5.41 -12.88 -0.29
C ARG A 158 4.29 -12.28 -1.14
N PRO A 159 3.28 -13.04 -1.63
CA PRO A 159 2.16 -12.45 -2.34
C PRO A 159 1.38 -11.44 -1.48
N ALA A 160 1.22 -11.68 -0.17
CA ALA A 160 0.41 -10.80 0.68
C ALA A 160 1.04 -9.40 0.81
N LEU A 161 2.38 -9.31 0.92
CA LEU A 161 3.13 -8.06 0.85
C LEU A 161 2.94 -7.36 -0.51
N VAL A 162 3.12 -8.12 -1.60
CA VAL A 162 3.03 -7.58 -2.97
C VAL A 162 1.63 -7.04 -3.26
N ILE A 163 0.58 -7.77 -2.87
CA ILE A 163 -0.81 -7.36 -3.08
C ILE A 163 -1.16 -6.16 -2.20
N SER A 164 -0.76 -6.12 -0.93
CA SER A 164 -1.06 -4.97 -0.05
C SER A 164 -0.42 -3.67 -0.52
N VAL A 165 0.81 -3.74 -1.03
CA VAL A 165 1.49 -2.56 -1.58
C VAL A 165 0.93 -2.20 -2.96
N ALA A 166 0.87 -3.14 -3.91
CA ALA A 166 0.44 -2.82 -5.28
C ALA A 166 -1.01 -2.33 -5.35
N ALA A 167 -1.93 -2.95 -4.61
CA ALA A 167 -3.35 -2.59 -4.63
C ALA A 167 -3.68 -1.29 -3.86
N THR A 168 -2.69 -0.66 -3.23
CA THR A 168 -2.83 0.67 -2.60
C THR A 168 -1.88 1.71 -3.19
N ALA A 169 -0.87 1.31 -3.97
CA ALA A 169 0.17 2.22 -4.44
C ALA A 169 -0.36 3.39 -5.28
N VAL A 170 -1.32 3.16 -6.17
CA VAL A 170 -1.72 4.16 -7.18
C VAL A 170 -2.97 4.94 -6.73
N PRO A 171 -2.97 6.28 -6.84
CA PRO A 171 -1.84 7.17 -7.13
C PRO A 171 -1.11 7.65 -5.86
N LEU A 172 -1.81 7.76 -4.73
CA LEU A 172 -1.32 8.47 -3.54
C LEU A 172 -0.08 7.81 -2.90
N GLY A 173 0.02 6.47 -2.95
CA GLY A 173 1.18 5.76 -2.42
C GLY A 173 2.46 6.05 -3.19
N MET A 174 2.40 6.04 -4.52
CA MET A 174 3.54 6.36 -5.39
C MET A 174 4.01 7.80 -5.17
N PHE A 175 3.07 8.74 -5.13
CA PHE A 175 3.33 10.15 -4.80
C PHE A 175 3.99 10.30 -3.41
N ILE A 176 3.42 9.69 -2.37
CA ILE A 176 3.90 9.85 -0.99
C ILE A 176 5.23 9.11 -0.72
N TYR A 177 5.47 7.91 -1.29
CA TYR A 177 6.73 7.18 -1.08
C TYR A 177 7.94 7.93 -1.65
N GLY A 178 7.78 8.69 -2.73
CA GLY A 178 8.81 9.53 -3.35
C GLY A 178 8.80 10.99 -2.89
N SER A 179 8.31 11.29 -1.68
CA SER A 179 8.09 12.66 -1.19
C SER A 179 8.90 13.02 0.07
N THR A 180 8.79 14.28 0.50
CA THR A 180 9.32 14.82 1.76
C THR A 180 8.39 14.64 2.97
N ASN A 181 7.20 14.06 2.80
CA ASN A 181 6.21 13.94 3.88
C ASN A 181 6.43 12.68 4.77
N PRO A 182 6.34 12.77 6.11
CA PRO A 182 6.51 11.65 7.04
C PRO A 182 5.52 10.50 6.87
N SER A 183 4.40 10.70 6.17
CA SER A 183 3.49 9.61 5.77
C SER A 183 4.20 8.55 4.93
N SER A 184 5.27 8.88 4.19
CA SER A 184 6.11 7.90 3.47
C SER A 184 6.56 6.72 4.37
N TRP A 185 7.08 7.03 5.56
CA TRP A 185 7.51 6.05 6.56
C TRP A 185 6.32 5.37 7.25
N ALA A 186 5.20 6.07 7.42
CA ALA A 186 3.98 5.50 8.00
C ALA A 186 3.33 4.44 7.11
N LEU A 187 3.27 4.66 5.78
CA LEU A 187 2.81 3.66 4.80
C LEU A 187 3.76 2.45 4.78
N LEU A 188 5.06 2.71 4.82
CA LEU A 188 6.09 1.67 4.82
C LEU A 188 6.04 0.80 6.08
N SER A 189 5.80 1.39 7.25
CA SER A 189 5.52 0.69 8.51
C SER A 189 4.30 -0.23 8.36
N ALA A 190 3.18 0.30 7.87
CA ALA A 190 1.94 -0.46 7.66
C ALA A 190 2.10 -1.62 6.66
N ALA A 191 2.96 -1.46 5.65
CA ALA A 191 3.28 -2.53 4.70
C ALA A 191 4.13 -3.65 5.29
N THR A 192 4.95 -3.36 6.32
CA THR A 192 6.06 -4.24 6.72
C THR A 192 5.94 -4.83 8.12
N VAL A 193 5.43 -4.09 9.13
CA VAL A 193 5.46 -4.50 10.54
C VAL A 193 4.67 -5.79 10.78
N TRP A 194 3.37 -5.79 10.44
CA TRP A 194 2.47 -6.91 10.72
C TRP A 194 2.94 -8.20 10.02
N ILE A 195 3.36 -8.11 8.75
CA ILE A 195 3.72 -9.28 7.95
C ILE A 195 5.11 -9.81 8.32
N SER A 196 6.05 -8.93 8.69
CA SER A 196 7.37 -9.36 9.18
C SER A 196 7.22 -10.09 10.51
N LEU A 197 6.42 -9.56 11.44
CA LEU A 197 6.15 -10.20 12.73
C LEU A 197 5.40 -11.54 12.57
N TYR A 198 4.34 -11.56 11.75
CA TYR A 198 3.61 -12.79 11.40
C TYR A 198 4.50 -13.83 10.70
N GLY A 199 5.46 -13.37 9.89
CA GLY A 199 6.50 -14.18 9.27
C GLY A 199 7.52 -14.72 10.26
N ALA A 200 7.95 -13.95 11.26
CA ALA A 200 8.90 -14.36 12.30
C ALA A 200 8.34 -15.48 13.19
N PHE A 201 7.04 -15.47 13.48
CA PHE A 201 6.35 -16.62 14.09
C PHE A 201 6.34 -17.87 13.20
N GLN A 202 6.48 -17.73 11.89
CA GLN A 202 6.31 -18.80 10.90
C GLN A 202 7.59 -19.49 10.40
N VAL A 203 8.77 -19.05 10.87
CA VAL A 203 10.08 -19.56 10.46
C VAL A 203 11.02 -19.67 11.66
N ASP A 204 12.11 -20.42 11.52
CA ASP A 204 13.09 -20.70 12.58
C ASP A 204 14.51 -20.22 12.21
N GLY A 205 15.46 -20.36 13.14
CA GLY A 205 16.86 -19.96 12.97
C GLY A 205 17.07 -18.46 12.73
N ARG A 206 18.17 -18.09 12.07
CA ARG A 206 18.56 -16.69 11.76
C ARG A 206 17.42 -15.89 11.08
N ARG A 207 16.58 -16.57 10.29
CA ARG A 207 15.45 -15.95 9.57
C ARG A 207 14.38 -15.37 10.49
N ARG A 208 14.16 -15.98 11.67
CA ARG A 208 13.23 -15.46 12.71
C ARG A 208 13.72 -14.12 13.26
N TRP A 209 15.02 -14.03 13.55
CA TRP A 209 15.65 -12.80 14.04
C TRP A 209 15.62 -11.67 13.01
N VAL A 210 15.93 -11.96 11.74
CA VAL A 210 15.83 -10.96 10.65
C VAL A 210 14.40 -10.42 10.53
N LEU A 211 13.39 -11.28 10.49
CA LEU A 211 11.99 -10.83 10.40
C LEU A 211 11.49 -10.11 11.65
N ALA A 212 11.97 -10.48 12.84
CA ALA A 212 11.67 -9.77 14.08
C ALA A 212 12.31 -8.36 14.08
N GLY A 213 13.58 -8.26 13.68
CA GLY A 213 14.30 -6.97 13.57
C GLY A 213 13.68 -6.04 12.52
N LEU A 214 13.27 -6.58 11.35
CA LEU A 214 12.56 -5.79 10.33
C LEU A 214 11.19 -5.31 10.81
N ALA A 215 10.49 -6.07 11.65
CA ALA A 215 9.23 -5.62 12.26
C ALA A 215 9.44 -4.49 13.28
N VAL A 216 10.49 -4.57 14.11
CA VAL A 216 10.86 -3.49 15.04
C VAL A 216 11.32 -2.25 14.27
N LEU A 217 12.15 -2.40 13.24
CA LEU A 217 12.61 -1.29 12.39
C LEU A 217 11.45 -0.55 11.72
N GLY A 218 10.50 -1.28 11.13
CA GLY A 218 9.31 -0.67 10.54
C GLY A 218 8.47 0.12 11.56
N ALA A 219 8.34 -0.38 12.80
CA ALA A 219 7.63 0.31 13.87
C ALA A 219 8.38 1.55 14.38
N VAL A 220 9.72 1.48 14.51
CA VAL A 220 10.58 2.61 14.84
C VAL A 220 10.46 3.71 13.78
N MET A 221 10.46 3.36 12.50
CA MET A 221 10.30 4.33 11.41
C MET A 221 8.90 4.95 11.39
N GLY A 222 7.84 4.13 11.43
CA GLY A 222 6.47 4.64 11.42
C GLY A 222 6.18 5.53 12.63
N GLY A 223 6.39 5.00 13.84
CA GLY A 223 6.17 5.74 15.09
C GLY A 223 7.11 6.94 15.24
N GLY A 224 8.34 6.86 14.75
CA GLY A 224 9.28 7.98 14.73
C GLY A 224 8.98 9.05 13.66
N ALA A 225 8.03 8.81 12.75
CA ALA A 225 7.55 9.78 11.77
C ALA A 225 6.20 10.40 12.14
N ARG A 226 5.27 9.62 12.71
CA ARG A 226 3.93 10.08 13.11
C ARG A 226 3.38 9.29 14.31
N ALA A 227 2.67 9.97 15.21
CA ALA A 227 2.06 9.33 16.37
C ALA A 227 0.91 8.39 15.98
N ASP A 228 0.11 8.73 14.95
CA ASP A 228 -0.93 7.83 14.42
C ASP A 228 -0.35 6.52 13.85
N SER A 229 0.80 6.59 13.17
CA SER A 229 1.52 5.43 12.67
C SER A 229 2.04 4.52 13.79
N ALA A 230 2.38 5.07 14.96
CA ALA A 230 2.71 4.27 16.13
C ALA A 230 1.53 3.36 16.55
N VAL A 231 0.30 3.89 16.53
CA VAL A 231 -0.94 3.13 16.80
C VAL A 231 -1.18 2.08 15.73
N TYR A 232 -0.99 2.42 14.44
CA TYR A 232 -1.13 1.46 13.33
C TYR A 232 -0.09 0.33 13.38
N ALA A 233 1.13 0.60 13.85
CA ALA A 233 2.16 -0.42 14.09
C ALA A 233 1.75 -1.37 15.24
N VAL A 234 1.17 -0.85 16.33
CA VAL A 234 0.59 -1.68 17.41
C VAL A 234 -0.57 -2.52 16.88
N PHE A 235 -1.50 -1.93 16.14
CA PHE A 235 -2.63 -2.65 15.54
C PHE A 235 -2.14 -3.79 14.62
N GLY A 236 -1.17 -3.52 13.75
CA GLY A 236 -0.54 -4.53 12.90
C GLY A 236 0.16 -5.64 13.70
N ALA A 237 0.86 -5.30 14.78
CA ALA A 237 1.51 -6.28 15.65
C ALA A 237 0.49 -7.15 16.41
N LEU A 238 -0.58 -6.55 16.94
CA LEU A 238 -1.69 -7.25 17.59
C LEU A 238 -2.40 -8.19 16.62
N LEU A 239 -2.68 -7.78 15.38
CA LEU A 239 -3.22 -8.68 14.35
C LEU A 239 -2.28 -9.85 14.03
N ALA A 240 -0.97 -9.61 13.93
CA ALA A 240 0.01 -10.65 13.69
C ALA A 240 0.05 -11.71 14.82
N VAL A 241 -0.01 -11.28 16.08
CA VAL A 241 -0.12 -12.16 17.26
C VAL A 241 -1.49 -12.87 17.29
N PHE A 242 -2.57 -12.12 17.04
CA PHE A 242 -3.94 -12.64 16.97
C PHE A 242 -4.13 -13.67 15.86
N LEU A 243 -3.32 -13.68 14.80
CA LEU A 243 -3.31 -14.73 13.78
C LEU A 243 -2.54 -16.01 14.18
N VAL A 244 -1.72 -16.01 15.24
CA VAL A 244 -0.88 -17.18 15.64
C VAL A 244 -1.21 -17.81 17.00
N VAL A 245 -1.76 -17.06 17.96
CA VAL A 245 -2.06 -17.45 19.38
C VAL A 245 -2.46 -18.91 19.72
N ARG A 246 -3.18 -19.65 18.85
CA ARG A 246 -3.53 -21.07 19.08
C ARG A 246 -2.34 -22.06 19.08
N ARG A 247 -1.08 -21.60 19.02
CA ARG A 247 0.10 -22.45 19.06
C ARG A 247 0.49 -22.76 20.52
N LYS A 248 0.42 -24.04 20.91
CA LYS A 248 0.79 -24.54 22.27
C LYS A 248 2.15 -24.06 22.79
N ARG A 249 3.10 -23.74 21.90
CA ARG A 249 4.35 -23.04 22.23
C ARG A 249 4.57 -21.92 21.22
N MET A 250 4.48 -20.67 21.67
CA MET A 250 4.83 -19.50 20.86
C MET A 250 6.31 -19.16 21.05
N PRO A 251 7.10 -18.96 19.98
CA PRO A 251 8.52 -18.65 20.10
C PRO A 251 8.73 -17.26 20.72
N LEU A 252 9.66 -17.17 21.68
CA LEU A 252 9.91 -15.98 22.49
C LEU A 252 10.39 -14.77 21.66
N VAL A 253 11.23 -14.96 20.65
CA VAL A 253 11.82 -13.86 19.86
C VAL A 253 10.76 -12.94 19.22
N PRO A 254 9.77 -13.41 18.44
CA PRO A 254 8.70 -12.55 17.95
C PRO A 254 7.69 -12.10 19.01
N LEU A 255 7.60 -12.76 20.18
CA LEU A 255 6.84 -12.23 21.32
C LEU A 255 7.54 -10.99 21.92
N LEU A 256 8.86 -11.06 22.13
CA LEU A 256 9.66 -9.92 22.56
C LEU A 256 9.62 -8.80 21.52
N ALA A 257 9.72 -9.12 20.22
CA ALA A 257 9.57 -8.12 19.17
C ALA A 257 8.18 -7.44 19.18
N ALA A 258 7.10 -8.19 19.43
CA ALA A 258 5.76 -7.62 19.60
C ALA A 258 5.69 -6.67 20.80
N ALA A 259 6.26 -7.06 21.94
CA ALA A 259 6.31 -6.22 23.14
C ALA A 259 7.17 -4.97 22.93
N ILE A 260 8.33 -5.09 22.26
CA ILE A 260 9.21 -3.98 21.89
C ILE A 260 8.49 -3.01 20.94
N ILE A 261 7.74 -3.50 19.94
CA ILE A 261 6.91 -2.67 19.07
C ILE A 261 5.88 -1.88 19.89
N VAL A 262 5.18 -2.52 20.84
CA VAL A 262 4.22 -1.83 21.72
C VAL A 262 4.90 -0.76 22.57
N VAL A 263 6.02 -1.08 23.24
CA VAL A 263 6.75 -0.12 24.10
C VAL A 263 7.27 1.07 23.29
N ILE A 264 7.89 0.83 22.13
CA ILE A 264 8.42 1.88 21.25
C ILE A 264 7.29 2.74 20.68
N SER A 265 6.19 2.13 20.22
CA SER A 265 5.04 2.89 19.73
C SER A 265 4.39 3.74 20.82
N VAL A 266 4.24 3.22 22.05
CA VAL A 266 3.71 4.01 23.19
C VAL A 266 4.66 5.14 23.55
N ALA A 267 5.98 4.90 23.56
CA ALA A 267 6.97 5.95 23.82
C ALA A 267 6.91 7.06 22.76
N PHE A 268 6.86 6.73 21.46
CA PHE A 268 6.70 7.74 20.41
C PHE A 268 5.37 8.48 20.49
N TYR A 269 4.27 7.78 20.74
CA TYR A 269 2.94 8.38 20.86
C TYR A 269 2.86 9.39 22.01
N LEU A 270 3.45 9.07 23.16
CA LEU A 270 3.51 9.96 24.33
C LEU A 270 4.57 11.07 24.20
N SER A 271 5.50 10.97 23.25
CA SER A 271 6.56 11.97 23.04
C SER A 271 6.16 13.14 22.13
N ALA A 272 4.95 13.13 21.58
CA ALA A 272 4.50 14.09 20.57
C ALA A 272 3.07 14.58 20.81
N TRP A 273 2.82 15.88 20.61
CA TRP A 273 1.51 16.48 20.92
C TRP A 273 0.36 15.94 20.06
N GLN A 274 0.63 15.43 18.85
CA GLN A 274 -0.36 14.71 18.04
C GLN A 274 -0.97 13.52 18.79
N GLY A 275 -0.21 12.82 19.64
CA GLY A 275 -0.73 11.76 20.50
C GLY A 275 -1.57 12.29 21.66
N ALA A 276 -1.19 13.44 22.22
CA ALA A 276 -1.94 14.09 23.30
C ALA A 276 -3.30 14.62 22.81
N SER A 277 -3.37 15.30 21.66
CA SER A 277 -4.60 15.87 21.10
C SER A 277 -5.65 14.83 20.69
N ILE A 278 -5.23 13.60 20.40
CA ILE A 278 -6.16 12.47 20.13
C ILE A 278 -6.82 11.97 21.44
N VAL A 279 -6.17 12.15 22.60
CA VAL A 279 -6.64 11.68 23.92
C VAL A 279 -7.37 12.76 24.70
N GLY A 280 -6.82 13.98 24.76
CA GLY A 280 -7.47 15.13 25.42
C GLY A 280 -8.66 15.70 24.65
N GLY A 281 -8.77 15.36 23.37
CA GLY A 281 -9.62 16.06 22.41
C GLY A 281 -8.87 17.19 21.71
N LEU A 282 -9.42 17.62 20.59
CA LEU A 282 -8.95 18.81 19.87
C LEU A 282 -9.80 20.00 20.34
N ASP A 283 -9.14 21.00 20.92
CA ASP A 283 -9.81 22.26 21.23
C ASP A 283 -10.35 22.88 19.93
N SER A 284 -11.66 23.05 19.92
CA SER A 284 -12.43 23.41 18.73
C SER A 284 -13.57 24.31 19.17
N GLU A 285 -13.51 25.58 18.76
CA GLU A 285 -14.53 26.59 19.07
C GLU A 285 -15.88 26.29 18.37
N ARG A 286 -15.86 25.42 17.36
CA ARG A 286 -17.05 24.95 16.65
C ARG A 286 -18.03 24.25 17.58
N PRO A 287 -19.35 24.38 17.38
CA PRO A 287 -20.33 23.60 18.14
C PRO A 287 -20.13 22.09 17.91
N PRO A 288 -20.53 21.23 18.87
CA PRO A 288 -20.56 19.78 18.66
C PRO A 288 -21.42 19.40 17.45
N LEU A 289 -21.01 18.35 16.72
CA LEU A 289 -21.77 17.85 15.58
C LEU A 289 -23.15 17.33 16.02
N SER A 290 -24.17 17.58 15.22
CA SER A 290 -25.50 17.00 15.43
C SER A 290 -25.55 15.53 15.00
N GLY A 291 -26.54 14.78 15.49
CA GLY A 291 -26.75 13.37 15.10
C GLY A 291 -26.71 13.12 13.59
N PRO A 292 -27.43 13.91 12.75
CA PRO A 292 -27.34 13.81 11.29
C PRO A 292 -25.94 14.03 10.71
N LEU A 293 -25.12 14.91 11.31
CA LEU A 293 -23.74 15.13 10.86
C LEU A 293 -22.80 13.97 11.23
N HIS A 294 -23.01 13.32 12.39
CA HIS A 294 -22.33 12.05 12.70
C HIS A 294 -22.71 10.93 11.73
N VAL A 295 -23.99 10.83 11.34
CA VAL A 295 -24.44 9.87 10.31
C VAL A 295 -23.84 10.22 8.95
N SER A 296 -23.79 11.50 8.57
CA SER A 296 -23.14 11.96 7.33
C SER A 296 -21.66 11.55 7.30
N ASN A 297 -20.91 11.77 8.38
CA ASN A 297 -19.52 11.33 8.48
C ASN A 297 -19.36 9.80 8.39
N LEU A 298 -20.27 9.03 9.01
CA LEU A 298 -20.26 7.55 8.95
C LEU A 298 -20.50 7.02 7.53
N LEU A 299 -21.42 7.64 6.78
CA LEU A 299 -21.73 7.29 5.40
C LEU A 299 -20.68 7.83 4.41
N SER A 300 -20.03 8.95 4.72
CA SER A 300 -19.03 9.60 3.87
C SER A 300 -17.61 9.07 4.06
N ALA A 301 -17.32 8.37 5.16
CA ALA A 301 -15.99 7.80 5.45
C ALA A 301 -15.35 6.97 4.29
N PRO A 302 -16.10 6.18 3.49
CA PRO A 302 -15.55 5.47 2.32
C PRO A 302 -14.91 6.37 1.26
N SER A 303 -15.31 7.65 1.18
CA SER A 303 -14.71 8.62 0.25
C SER A 303 -13.23 8.86 0.55
N LEU A 304 -12.77 8.69 1.80
CA LEU A 304 -11.37 8.80 2.19
C LEU A 304 -10.52 7.65 1.59
N TRP A 305 -11.08 6.46 1.45
CA TRP A 305 -10.36 5.34 0.82
C TRP A 305 -10.35 5.47 -0.70
N MET A 306 -11.47 5.89 -1.30
CA MET A 306 -11.50 6.21 -2.73
C MET A 306 -10.59 7.40 -3.06
N GLY A 307 -10.46 8.37 -2.15
CA GLY A 307 -9.50 9.45 -2.24
C GLY A 307 -8.05 8.97 -2.32
N ALA A 308 -7.65 7.99 -1.50
CA ALA A 308 -6.31 7.39 -1.57
C ALA A 308 -6.04 6.67 -2.90
N LEU A 309 -7.11 6.23 -3.58
CA LEU A 309 -7.08 5.57 -4.88
C LEU A 309 -7.29 6.56 -6.04
N GLY A 310 -7.26 7.88 -5.79
CA GLY A 310 -7.34 8.93 -6.81
C GLY A 310 -8.72 9.55 -7.01
N GLY A 311 -9.66 9.34 -6.08
CA GLY A 311 -10.94 10.06 -6.05
C GLY A 311 -10.86 11.48 -5.45
N TRP A 312 -9.71 11.85 -4.90
CA TRP A 312 -9.36 13.17 -4.37
C TRP A 312 -8.07 13.64 -5.08
N GLY A 313 -7.76 14.93 -5.02
CA GLY A 313 -6.52 15.46 -5.61
C GLY A 313 -5.25 15.00 -4.90
N LEU A 314 -4.15 14.92 -5.64
CA LEU A 314 -2.79 14.87 -5.09
C LEU A 314 -2.33 16.26 -4.65
N GLY A 315 -1.09 16.37 -4.16
CA GLY A 315 -0.51 17.64 -3.73
C GLY A 315 -1.33 18.32 -2.64
N TRP A 316 -1.65 19.59 -2.83
CA TRP A 316 -2.47 20.39 -1.89
C TRP A 316 -3.98 20.15 -2.10
N LEU A 317 -4.36 18.91 -2.44
CA LEU A 317 -5.66 18.49 -2.97
C LEU A 317 -6.05 19.18 -4.30
N ASP A 318 -5.11 19.92 -4.89
CA ASP A 318 -5.23 20.78 -6.06
C ASP A 318 -4.85 20.10 -7.38
N THR A 319 -4.52 18.82 -7.30
CA THR A 319 -4.07 18.01 -8.43
C THR A 319 -5.11 16.92 -8.71
N PRO A 320 -6.32 17.27 -9.22
CA PRO A 320 -7.41 16.32 -9.44
C PRO A 320 -7.01 15.25 -10.46
N MET A 321 -7.18 13.98 -10.08
CA MET A 321 -6.88 12.85 -10.95
C MET A 321 -8.03 12.57 -11.92
N PRO A 322 -7.76 12.27 -13.21
CA PRO A 322 -8.79 11.80 -14.13
C PRO A 322 -9.49 10.55 -13.59
N ALA A 323 -10.81 10.46 -13.73
CA ALA A 323 -11.63 9.40 -13.13
C ALA A 323 -11.21 7.96 -13.51
N ALA A 324 -10.51 7.78 -14.64
CA ALA A 324 -9.88 6.51 -15.00
C ALA A 324 -8.91 5.98 -13.92
N VAL A 325 -8.18 6.86 -13.22
CA VAL A 325 -7.26 6.50 -12.14
C VAL A 325 -8.03 5.83 -10.99
N SER A 326 -9.09 6.47 -10.50
CA SER A 326 -9.87 5.99 -9.35
C SER A 326 -10.73 4.76 -9.66
N VAL A 327 -11.25 4.65 -10.89
CA VAL A 327 -11.95 3.44 -11.36
C VAL A 327 -10.99 2.25 -11.44
N LEU A 328 -9.81 2.42 -12.04
CA LEU A 328 -8.85 1.33 -12.25
C LEU A 328 -8.13 0.91 -10.96
N ALA A 329 -7.67 1.87 -10.15
CA ALA A 329 -7.08 1.58 -8.84
C ALA A 329 -8.13 1.01 -7.86
N GLY A 330 -9.35 1.56 -7.87
CA GLY A 330 -10.51 1.06 -7.12
C GLY A 330 -10.85 -0.39 -7.47
N ALA A 331 -10.93 -0.73 -8.76
CA ALA A 331 -11.19 -2.10 -9.21
C ALA A 331 -10.13 -3.11 -8.71
N VAL A 332 -8.85 -2.71 -8.66
CA VAL A 332 -7.77 -3.57 -8.15
C VAL A 332 -7.74 -3.64 -6.62
N PHE A 333 -8.05 -2.55 -5.91
CA PHE A 333 -8.20 -2.55 -4.45
C PHE A 333 -9.34 -3.47 -4.01
N TRP A 334 -10.55 -3.25 -4.51
CA TRP A 334 -11.73 -4.06 -4.16
C TRP A 334 -11.59 -5.50 -4.68
N GLY A 335 -11.05 -5.70 -5.88
CA GLY A 335 -10.68 -7.03 -6.38
C GLY A 335 -9.73 -7.75 -5.43
N SER A 336 -8.71 -7.08 -4.91
CA SER A 336 -7.77 -7.63 -3.93
C SER A 336 -8.44 -7.97 -2.59
N PHE A 337 -9.32 -7.10 -2.11
CA PHE A 337 -10.11 -7.32 -0.90
C PHE A 337 -10.98 -8.58 -1.01
N PHE A 338 -11.78 -8.71 -2.07
CA PHE A 338 -12.66 -9.87 -2.26
C PHE A 338 -11.89 -11.16 -2.60
N ILE A 339 -10.86 -11.10 -3.46
CA ILE A 339 -10.03 -12.26 -3.80
C ILE A 339 -9.27 -12.77 -2.57
N GLY A 340 -8.75 -11.87 -1.71
CA GLY A 340 -8.07 -12.21 -0.47
C GLY A 340 -9.03 -12.71 0.61
N GLY A 341 -10.09 -11.95 0.89
CA GLY A 341 -11.11 -12.25 1.91
C GLY A 341 -11.88 -13.55 1.64
N GLY A 342 -12.03 -13.94 0.38
CA GLY A 342 -12.57 -15.26 0.01
C GLY A 342 -11.86 -16.41 0.74
N ARG A 343 -12.62 -17.42 1.15
CA ARG A 343 -12.14 -18.56 1.96
C ARG A 343 -11.35 -18.10 3.19
N ALA A 344 -11.91 -17.14 3.93
CA ALA A 344 -11.43 -16.79 5.26
C ALA A 344 -11.84 -17.86 6.28
N SER A 345 -10.86 -18.47 6.94
CA SER A 345 -11.11 -19.12 8.25
C SER A 345 -11.67 -18.06 9.21
N VAL A 346 -12.60 -18.40 10.09
CA VAL A 346 -13.24 -17.49 11.07
C VAL A 346 -12.25 -16.49 11.68
N ARG A 347 -11.08 -16.96 12.12
CA ARG A 347 -9.99 -16.14 12.67
C ARG A 347 -9.44 -15.06 11.72
N ARG A 348 -9.22 -15.38 10.44
CA ARG A 348 -8.82 -14.41 9.41
C ARG A 348 -9.99 -13.48 9.07
N GLY A 349 -11.23 -13.99 9.10
CA GLY A 349 -12.44 -13.19 8.96
C GLY A 349 -12.56 -12.10 10.04
N ILE A 350 -12.35 -12.46 11.31
CA ILE A 350 -12.29 -11.50 12.42
C ILE A 350 -11.15 -10.48 12.21
N ALA A 351 -9.96 -10.93 11.83
CA ALA A 351 -8.83 -10.02 11.59
C ALA A 351 -9.08 -9.03 10.43
N ILE A 352 -9.75 -9.47 9.34
CA ILE A 352 -10.21 -8.59 8.25
C ILE A 352 -11.29 -7.63 8.77
N GLY A 353 -12.29 -8.15 9.50
CA GLY A 353 -13.38 -7.36 10.07
C GLY A 353 -12.91 -6.27 11.03
N LEU A 354 -11.88 -6.53 11.84
CA LEU A 354 -11.22 -5.53 12.67
C LEU A 354 -10.51 -4.44 11.83
N GLY A 355 -9.85 -4.82 10.73
CA GLY A 355 -9.24 -3.86 9.80
C GLY A 355 -10.27 -2.97 9.12
N VAL A 356 -11.36 -3.55 8.62
CA VAL A 356 -12.50 -2.83 8.02
C VAL A 356 -13.20 -1.94 9.05
N ALA A 357 -13.43 -2.43 10.27
CA ALA A 357 -14.00 -1.64 11.36
C ALA A 357 -13.07 -0.46 11.72
N ALA A 358 -11.75 -0.64 11.77
CA ALA A 358 -10.82 0.45 11.98
C ALA A 358 -10.86 1.49 10.84
N MET A 359 -10.95 1.05 9.58
CA MET A 359 -11.08 1.94 8.41
C MET A 359 -12.33 2.84 8.45
N TRP A 360 -13.38 2.43 9.16
CA TRP A 360 -14.60 3.22 9.41
C TRP A 360 -14.55 4.02 10.71
N LEU A 361 -14.20 3.38 11.83
CA LEU A 361 -14.29 3.97 13.17
C LEU A 361 -13.21 5.01 13.44
N VAL A 362 -11.97 4.79 12.98
CA VAL A 362 -10.87 5.75 13.21
C VAL A 362 -11.18 7.13 12.62
N PRO A 363 -11.57 7.30 11.33
CA PRO A 363 -11.91 8.62 10.81
C PRO A 363 -13.17 9.20 11.48
N VAL A 364 -14.20 8.40 11.71
CA VAL A 364 -15.48 8.89 12.28
C VAL A 364 -15.31 9.39 13.71
N VAL A 365 -14.50 8.71 14.53
CA VAL A 365 -14.17 9.15 15.90
C VAL A 365 -13.29 10.41 15.87
N LEU A 366 -12.25 10.47 15.03
CA LEU A 366 -11.41 11.68 14.91
C LEU A 366 -12.19 12.90 14.40
N LEU A 367 -13.11 12.71 13.46
CA LEU A 367 -14.01 13.76 12.97
C LEU A 367 -15.03 14.21 14.02
N ALA A 368 -15.55 13.28 14.82
CA ALA A 368 -16.40 13.58 15.98
C ALA A 368 -15.64 14.39 17.05
N GLN A 369 -14.40 14.01 17.37
CA GLN A 369 -13.55 14.71 18.35
C GLN A 369 -13.15 16.12 17.88
N SER A 370 -12.81 16.28 16.60
CA SER A 370 -12.41 17.56 16.00
C SER A 370 -13.59 18.50 15.68
N ARG A 371 -14.82 17.97 15.65
CA ARG A 371 -16.06 18.68 15.23
C ARG A 371 -16.01 19.11 13.76
N MET A 372 -15.49 18.21 12.92
CA MET A 372 -15.27 18.42 11.48
C MET A 372 -16.05 17.40 10.64
N LEU A 373 -16.26 17.72 9.35
CA LEU A 373 -16.83 16.79 8.37
C LEU A 373 -15.74 16.13 7.51
N VAL A 374 -16.09 14.99 6.90
CA VAL A 374 -15.26 14.36 5.86
C VAL A 374 -15.03 15.38 4.72
N GLY A 375 -13.78 15.66 4.42
CA GLY A 375 -13.36 16.69 3.45
C GLY A 375 -12.53 17.82 4.08
N GLU A 376 -12.76 18.16 5.35
CA GLU A 376 -12.16 19.37 5.94
C GLU A 376 -10.75 19.17 6.52
N LEU A 377 -10.52 18.10 7.29
CA LEU A 377 -9.28 17.92 8.09
C LEU A 377 -8.63 16.54 7.92
N ILE A 378 -9.43 15.47 8.04
CA ILE A 378 -8.94 14.11 7.86
C ILE A 378 -8.80 13.83 6.36
N GLN A 379 -7.56 13.62 5.91
CA GLN A 379 -7.22 13.38 4.50
C GLN A 379 -6.88 11.90 4.26
N PRO A 380 -7.04 11.37 3.03
CA PRO A 380 -6.81 9.97 2.67
C PRO A 380 -5.50 9.33 3.16
N ARG A 381 -4.39 10.10 3.18
CA ARG A 381 -3.07 9.63 3.63
C ARG A 381 -3.06 9.07 5.07
N TYR A 382 -4.01 9.48 5.92
CA TYR A 382 -4.11 9.04 7.31
C TYR A 382 -4.75 7.66 7.48
N LEU A 383 -5.64 7.23 6.58
CA LEU A 383 -6.31 5.91 6.64
C LEU A 383 -5.62 4.85 5.79
N MET A 384 -4.81 5.28 4.82
CA MET A 384 -4.07 4.39 3.92
C MET A 384 -3.22 3.32 4.64
N PRO A 385 -2.60 3.56 5.82
CA PRO A 385 -2.03 2.49 6.65
C PRO A 385 -2.99 1.33 6.95
N LEU A 386 -4.24 1.62 7.30
CA LEU A 386 -5.26 0.60 7.61
C LEU A 386 -5.70 -0.15 6.35
N MET A 387 -5.77 0.53 5.20
CA MET A 387 -6.02 -0.09 3.90
C MET A 387 -4.93 -1.12 3.55
N ILE A 388 -3.66 -0.74 3.70
CA ILE A 388 -2.50 -1.63 3.46
C ILE A 388 -2.56 -2.86 4.36
N ILE A 389 -2.76 -2.67 5.67
CA ILE A 389 -2.84 -3.77 6.64
C ILE A 389 -4.03 -4.69 6.31
N THR A 390 -5.20 -4.13 5.99
CA THR A 390 -6.43 -4.90 5.72
C THR A 390 -6.31 -5.76 4.45
N ILE A 391 -5.82 -5.21 3.34
CA ILE A 391 -5.58 -5.98 2.10
C ILE A 391 -4.49 -7.06 2.32
N GLY A 392 -3.47 -6.74 3.12
CA GLY A 392 -2.41 -7.67 3.49
C GLY A 392 -2.92 -8.87 4.29
N VAL A 393 -3.67 -8.60 5.36
CA VAL A 393 -4.29 -9.62 6.22
C VAL A 393 -5.33 -10.44 5.47
N ALA A 394 -6.12 -9.82 4.58
CA ALA A 394 -7.01 -10.54 3.66
C ALA A 394 -6.23 -11.53 2.77
N SER A 395 -5.12 -11.06 2.19
CA SER A 395 -4.25 -11.82 1.28
C SER A 395 -3.36 -12.87 1.98
N ALA A 396 -3.31 -12.91 3.32
CA ALA A 396 -2.47 -13.80 4.10
C ALA A 396 -2.97 -15.27 4.13
N ARG A 397 -3.01 -15.93 2.95
CA ARG A 397 -3.39 -17.35 2.80
C ARG A 397 -2.53 -18.10 1.78
N LEU A 398 -2.38 -19.41 1.97
CA LEU A 398 -1.39 -20.25 1.25
C LEU A 398 -1.60 -20.32 -0.27
N ASP A 399 -2.86 -20.26 -0.72
CA ASP A 399 -3.27 -20.41 -2.11
C ASP A 399 -3.48 -19.09 -2.86
N ILE A 400 -3.20 -17.93 -2.24
CA ILE A 400 -3.44 -16.61 -2.82
C ILE A 400 -2.73 -16.42 -4.18
N ALA A 401 -1.52 -16.97 -4.33
CA ALA A 401 -0.75 -16.95 -5.58
C ALA A 401 -1.40 -17.78 -6.71
N ARG A 402 -2.30 -18.71 -6.39
CA ARG A 402 -3.16 -19.40 -7.37
C ARG A 402 -4.41 -18.60 -7.69
N ALA A 403 -5.00 -17.95 -6.70
CA ALA A 403 -6.22 -17.14 -6.87
C ALA A 403 -6.03 -15.94 -7.81
N TRP A 404 -4.80 -15.44 -7.94
CA TRP A 404 -4.40 -14.34 -8.82
C TRP A 404 -4.01 -14.73 -10.25
N ARG A 405 -4.04 -16.01 -10.63
CA ARG A 405 -3.55 -16.45 -11.96
C ARG A 405 -4.40 -15.99 -13.15
N GLY A 406 -3.75 -15.97 -14.32
CA GLY A 406 -4.39 -15.72 -15.60
C GLY A 406 -4.92 -14.29 -15.71
N PHE A 407 -6.16 -14.16 -16.19
CA PHE A 407 -6.80 -12.87 -16.41
C PHE A 407 -6.73 -11.93 -15.21
N ARG A 408 -6.86 -12.42 -13.98
CA ARG A 408 -6.84 -11.57 -12.76
C ARG A 408 -5.51 -10.81 -12.60
N SER A 409 -4.38 -11.49 -12.72
CA SER A 409 -3.07 -10.84 -12.71
C SER A 409 -2.87 -9.90 -13.89
N ILE A 410 -3.31 -10.28 -15.10
CA ILE A 410 -3.13 -9.46 -16.30
C ILE A 410 -3.95 -8.17 -16.21
N ALA A 411 -5.22 -8.29 -15.83
CA ALA A 411 -6.13 -7.15 -15.65
C ALA A 411 -5.65 -6.21 -14.54
N ALA A 412 -5.18 -6.73 -13.40
CA ALA A 412 -4.68 -5.88 -12.32
C ALA A 412 -3.33 -5.19 -12.65
N VAL A 413 -2.43 -5.88 -13.35
CA VAL A 413 -1.19 -5.26 -13.88
C VAL A 413 -1.55 -4.15 -14.87
N ALA A 414 -2.44 -4.41 -15.83
CA ALA A 414 -2.86 -3.42 -16.82
C ALA A 414 -3.58 -2.22 -16.19
N ALA A 415 -4.53 -2.46 -15.27
CA ALA A 415 -5.28 -1.41 -14.59
C ALA A 415 -4.38 -0.51 -13.74
N LEU A 416 -3.50 -1.08 -12.92
CA LEU A 416 -2.55 -0.28 -12.14
C LEU A 416 -1.51 0.42 -13.02
N ALA A 417 -1.04 -0.20 -14.10
CA ALA A 417 -0.10 0.42 -15.03
C ALA A 417 -0.72 1.65 -15.73
N VAL A 418 -1.94 1.51 -16.28
CA VAL A 418 -2.66 2.62 -16.91
C VAL A 418 -2.99 3.70 -15.87
N ALA A 419 -3.48 3.33 -14.69
CA ALA A 419 -3.75 4.29 -13.62
C ALA A 419 -2.49 5.07 -13.20
N ASN A 420 -1.33 4.41 -13.06
CA ASN A 420 -0.07 5.07 -12.74
C ASN A 420 0.43 5.96 -13.89
N ILE A 421 0.31 5.52 -15.14
CA ILE A 421 0.70 6.31 -16.32
C ILE A 421 -0.15 7.57 -16.43
N VAL A 422 -1.47 7.48 -16.25
CA VAL A 422 -2.38 8.64 -16.27
C VAL A 422 -2.13 9.56 -15.06
N ALA A 423 -1.99 9.01 -13.85
CA ALA A 423 -1.74 9.82 -12.66
C ALA A 423 -0.38 10.55 -12.71
N LEU A 424 0.67 9.88 -13.20
CA LEU A 424 2.00 10.48 -13.36
C LEU A 424 1.99 11.56 -14.46
N HIS A 425 1.24 11.37 -15.55
CA HIS A 425 1.02 12.40 -16.57
C HIS A 425 0.42 13.66 -15.95
N THR A 426 -0.74 13.53 -15.30
CA THR A 426 -1.44 14.67 -14.69
C THR A 426 -0.62 15.34 -13.60
N ASN A 427 0.13 14.58 -12.79
CA ASN A 427 1.02 15.12 -11.76
C ASN A 427 2.18 15.92 -12.35
N ILE A 428 2.76 15.47 -13.48
CA ILE A 428 3.78 16.25 -14.19
C ILE A 428 3.16 17.52 -14.77
N GLN A 429 2.07 17.38 -15.53
CA GLN A 429 1.43 18.52 -16.21
C GLN A 429 1.00 19.62 -15.24
N ARG A 430 0.44 19.23 -14.09
CA ARG A 430 0.06 20.11 -12.97
C ARG A 430 1.14 21.12 -12.60
N TYR A 431 2.42 20.73 -12.64
CA TYR A 431 3.53 21.59 -12.21
C TYR A 431 4.31 22.19 -13.37
N THR A 432 4.30 21.58 -14.56
CA THR A 432 4.96 22.14 -15.76
C THR A 432 4.15 23.25 -16.42
N THR A 433 2.82 23.13 -16.51
CA THR A 433 1.93 24.08 -17.23
C THR A 433 0.63 24.39 -16.48
N GLY A 434 0.42 23.81 -15.30
CA GLY A 434 -0.92 23.78 -14.70
C GLY A 434 -1.90 22.89 -15.48
N LEU A 435 -3.17 22.90 -15.05
CA LEU A 435 -4.23 22.02 -15.56
C LEU A 435 -5.33 22.76 -16.35
N ASP A 436 -5.12 24.02 -16.74
CA ASP A 436 -6.11 24.84 -17.46
C ASP A 436 -6.38 24.35 -18.90
N GLN A 437 -5.45 23.59 -19.48
CA GLN A 437 -5.59 22.89 -20.77
C GLN A 437 -5.02 21.48 -20.66
N PHE A 438 -5.60 20.52 -21.38
CA PHE A 438 -5.04 19.16 -21.47
C PHE A 438 -3.99 19.07 -22.59
N SER A 439 -2.80 18.56 -22.28
CA SER A 439 -1.77 18.23 -23.28
C SER A 439 -1.46 16.73 -23.30
N ALA A 440 -1.26 16.16 -24.49
CA ALA A 440 -0.81 14.77 -24.63
C ALA A 440 0.67 14.58 -24.22
N ASP A 441 1.49 15.63 -24.34
CA ASP A 441 2.85 15.71 -23.81
C ASP A 441 2.81 16.58 -22.53
N PRO A 442 3.07 16.03 -21.33
CA PRO A 442 2.99 16.78 -20.08
C PRO A 442 4.15 17.79 -19.90
N GLY A 443 5.05 17.91 -20.88
CA GLY A 443 6.11 18.92 -20.95
C GLY A 443 6.01 19.89 -22.14
N ALA A 444 4.98 19.78 -22.99
CA ALA A 444 4.80 20.73 -24.08
C ALA A 444 4.53 22.13 -23.53
N ASN A 445 5.37 23.10 -23.91
CA ASN A 445 5.37 24.46 -23.36
C ASN A 445 5.55 24.52 -21.83
N ALA A 446 6.30 23.57 -21.23
CA ALA A 446 6.61 23.60 -19.81
C ALA A 446 7.25 24.93 -19.38
N GLU A 447 6.59 25.63 -18.48
CA GLU A 447 7.06 26.84 -17.81
C GLU A 447 8.10 26.46 -16.76
N TRP A 448 7.81 25.42 -15.97
CA TRP A 448 8.71 24.86 -14.97
C TRP A 448 9.19 23.43 -15.33
N TRP A 449 10.50 23.18 -15.20
CA TRP A 449 11.06 21.82 -15.09
C TRP A 449 12.46 21.82 -14.44
N TRP A 450 12.92 20.66 -13.97
CA TRP A 450 14.29 20.48 -13.47
C TRP A 450 15.30 20.50 -14.62
N ALA A 451 16.12 21.55 -14.71
CA ALA A 451 17.11 21.74 -15.79
C ALA A 451 18.15 20.60 -15.95
N TRP A 452 18.39 19.80 -14.92
CA TRP A 452 19.33 18.66 -14.94
C TRP A 452 18.65 17.31 -15.25
N ALA A 453 17.32 17.23 -15.22
CA ALA A 453 16.58 15.98 -15.37
C ALA A 453 16.30 15.63 -16.84
N PRO A 454 16.02 14.35 -17.17
CA PRO A 454 15.41 14.00 -18.44
C PRO A 454 14.10 14.76 -18.66
N SER A 455 13.69 14.95 -19.91
CA SER A 455 12.47 15.71 -20.23
C SER A 455 11.19 15.08 -19.61
N PRO A 456 10.12 15.86 -19.42
CA PRO A 456 8.85 15.39 -18.84
C PRO A 456 8.32 14.09 -19.46
N VAL A 457 8.37 13.95 -20.79
CA VAL A 457 7.99 12.73 -21.51
C VAL A 457 8.84 11.52 -21.12
N VAL A 458 10.15 11.69 -20.97
CA VAL A 458 11.08 10.59 -20.64
C VAL A 458 10.87 10.14 -19.19
N VAL A 459 10.63 11.07 -18.27
CA VAL A 459 10.29 10.76 -16.86
C VAL A 459 8.93 10.07 -16.77
N TRP A 460 7.93 10.59 -17.49
CA TRP A 460 6.58 10.03 -17.55
C TRP A 460 6.57 8.58 -18.08
N LEU A 461 7.05 8.38 -19.32
CA LEU A 461 7.03 7.07 -19.98
C LEU A 461 8.00 6.10 -19.30
N GLY A 462 9.19 6.56 -18.89
CA GLY A 462 10.17 5.74 -18.17
C GLY A 462 9.65 5.26 -16.82
N GLY A 463 9.09 6.16 -16.01
CA GLY A 463 8.51 5.83 -14.70
C GLY A 463 7.29 4.91 -14.79
N GLY A 464 6.43 5.13 -15.80
CA GLY A 464 5.26 4.30 -16.08
C GLY A 464 5.60 2.90 -16.58
N LEU A 465 6.54 2.78 -17.53
CA LEU A 465 7.04 1.49 -18.02
C LEU A 465 7.80 0.72 -16.93
N ALA A 466 8.59 1.41 -16.10
CA ALA A 466 9.27 0.79 -14.96
C ALA A 466 8.24 0.23 -13.95
N PHE A 467 7.17 0.96 -13.65
CA PHE A 467 6.08 0.49 -12.78
C PHE A 467 5.39 -0.77 -13.35
N ALA A 468 4.98 -0.72 -14.62
CA ALA A 468 4.37 -1.85 -15.31
C ALA A 468 5.28 -3.09 -15.30
N ALA A 469 6.57 -2.90 -15.58
CA ALA A 469 7.57 -3.95 -15.51
C ALA A 469 7.73 -4.53 -14.10
N VAL A 470 7.76 -3.72 -13.03
CA VAL A 470 7.80 -4.21 -11.63
C VAL A 470 6.63 -5.15 -11.35
N LEU A 471 5.40 -4.73 -11.67
CA LEU A 471 4.22 -5.56 -11.44
C LEU A 471 4.24 -6.86 -12.27
N THR A 472 4.61 -6.79 -13.56
CA THR A 472 4.77 -7.97 -14.43
C THR A 472 5.82 -8.94 -13.90
N LEU A 473 7.01 -8.43 -13.53
CA LEU A 473 8.11 -9.25 -13.02
C LEU A 473 7.77 -9.88 -11.66
N LEU A 474 7.01 -9.19 -10.80
CA LEU A 474 6.50 -9.75 -9.54
C LEU A 474 5.49 -10.88 -9.77
N VAL A 475 4.55 -10.72 -10.72
CA VAL A 475 3.61 -11.79 -11.11
C VAL A 475 4.37 -13.02 -11.65
N LEU A 476 5.41 -12.80 -12.45
CA LEU A 476 6.27 -13.88 -12.97
C LEU A 476 7.17 -14.53 -11.89
N LEU A 477 7.53 -13.78 -10.84
CA LEU A 477 8.40 -14.24 -9.75
C LEU A 477 7.64 -15.02 -8.66
N LEU A 478 6.34 -14.77 -8.47
CA LEU A 478 5.49 -15.46 -7.49
C LEU A 478 4.93 -16.77 -8.08
N PRO A 479 5.53 -17.94 -7.81
CA PRO A 479 5.05 -19.19 -8.39
C PRO A 479 3.82 -19.64 -7.61
N ALA A 480 2.87 -20.29 -8.28
CA ALA A 480 2.01 -21.20 -7.55
C ALA A 480 2.87 -22.33 -6.98
N GLY A 481 2.70 -22.63 -5.69
CA GLY A 481 3.06 -23.96 -5.22
C GLY A 481 2.22 -24.98 -5.96
N GLU A 482 2.87 -25.91 -6.63
CA GLU A 482 2.31 -27.24 -6.82
C GLU A 482 1.91 -27.77 -5.43
N VAL A 483 0.74 -28.39 -5.35
CA VAL A 483 0.39 -29.15 -4.14
C VAL A 483 1.24 -30.41 -4.21
N VAL A 484 2.18 -30.57 -3.29
CA VAL A 484 2.63 -31.91 -2.92
C VAL A 484 1.37 -32.59 -2.38
N ALA A 485 0.82 -33.53 -3.14
CA ALA A 485 -0.37 -34.24 -2.71
C ALA A 485 -0.01 -35.08 -1.48
N ASP A 486 -0.76 -34.92 -0.38
CA ASP A 486 -0.50 -35.63 0.86
C ASP A 486 -0.74 -37.14 0.66
N HIS A 487 0.35 -37.87 0.40
CA HIS A 487 0.32 -39.33 0.25
C HIS A 487 -0.05 -40.06 1.56
N GLU A 488 -0.03 -39.36 2.70
CA GLU A 488 -0.37 -39.89 4.02
C GLU A 488 -1.88 -40.16 4.24
N GLN A 489 -2.78 -39.64 3.39
CA GLN A 489 -4.23 -39.87 3.54
C GLN A 489 -4.77 -41.18 2.93
N ARG A 490 -3.91 -42.08 2.43
CA ARG A 490 -4.33 -43.43 1.98
C ARG A 490 -3.90 -44.59 2.87
N SER A 491 -3.14 -44.35 3.94
CA SER A 491 -2.65 -45.43 4.83
C SER A 491 -3.58 -45.76 6.02
N PHE A 492 -4.67 -45.03 6.22
CA PHE A 492 -5.56 -45.14 7.40
C PHE A 492 -6.99 -45.60 7.07
N ALA A 493 -7.23 -46.13 5.86
CA ALA A 493 -8.55 -46.59 5.42
C ALA A 493 -8.73 -48.13 5.46
N THR A 494 -7.71 -48.89 5.86
CA THR A 494 -7.70 -50.37 5.80
C THR A 494 -7.04 -51.02 7.03
N VAL A 495 -7.33 -50.51 8.23
CA VAL A 495 -7.15 -51.26 9.50
C VAL A 495 -8.42 -51.07 10.32
N GLY A 496 -9.28 -52.09 10.35
CA GLY A 496 -10.66 -51.96 10.85
C GLY A 496 -11.47 -53.25 10.71
N GLY A 497 -10.87 -54.39 11.07
CA GLY A 497 -11.53 -55.69 11.18
C GLY A 497 -10.86 -56.47 12.31
N GLU A 498 -11.65 -56.88 13.30
CA GLU A 498 -11.15 -57.62 14.46
C GLU A 498 -10.95 -59.11 14.12
N PRO A 499 -9.98 -59.80 14.75
CA PRO A 499 -9.76 -61.22 14.52
C PRO A 499 -10.75 -62.08 15.32
N SER A 500 -11.57 -62.88 14.64
CA SER A 500 -12.28 -64.00 15.27
C SER A 500 -11.45 -65.27 15.18
N GLU A 501 -11.08 -65.86 16.31
CA GLU A 501 -10.47 -67.19 16.34
C GLU A 501 -11.52 -68.26 16.00
N SER A 502 -11.25 -69.06 14.96
CA SER A 502 -11.64 -70.47 14.96
C SER A 502 -10.64 -71.27 14.13
N ALA A 503 -10.26 -72.45 14.63
CA ALA A 503 -9.25 -73.30 14.01
C ALA A 503 -9.91 -74.46 13.27
N SER A 504 -9.59 -74.63 11.99
CA SER A 504 -9.42 -75.95 11.36
C SER A 504 -8.93 -75.83 9.91
N ALA A 505 -7.80 -76.48 9.63
CA ALA A 505 -7.52 -77.09 8.34
C ALA A 505 -7.64 -78.61 8.54
N PRO A 506 -7.92 -79.39 7.47
CA PRO A 506 -6.81 -79.85 6.64
C PRO A 506 -7.06 -79.67 5.13
N ALA A 507 -6.01 -79.93 4.34
CA ALA A 507 -6.02 -79.73 2.90
C ALA A 507 -6.51 -80.96 2.11
N VAL A 508 -7.11 -80.70 0.95
CA VAL A 508 -7.16 -81.59 -0.23
C VAL A 508 -6.80 -80.74 -1.45
N ALA A 509 -6.27 -81.35 -2.50
CA ALA A 509 -5.66 -80.66 -3.64
C ALA A 509 -6.46 -80.81 -4.96
N ASP A 510 -5.94 -80.08 -5.97
CA ASP A 510 -5.83 -80.48 -7.38
C ASP A 510 -6.83 -79.93 -8.42
N SER A 511 -6.32 -79.87 -9.65
CA SER A 511 -6.99 -79.76 -10.96
C SER A 511 -7.52 -78.40 -11.47
N ARG A 512 -7.16 -78.13 -12.73
CA ARG A 512 -7.90 -77.34 -13.75
C ARG A 512 -8.77 -78.34 -14.58
N PRO A 513 -9.46 -78.01 -15.70
CA PRO A 513 -9.58 -76.74 -16.44
C PRO A 513 -11.04 -76.42 -16.92
N ASP A 514 -11.15 -75.59 -17.97
CA ASP A 514 -12.24 -75.59 -18.97
C ASP A 514 -13.66 -75.11 -18.54
N GLU A 515 -14.56 -74.61 -19.42
CA GLU A 515 -14.46 -74.33 -20.86
C GLU A 515 -15.44 -73.21 -21.34
N THR A 516 -15.27 -72.77 -22.60
CA THR A 516 -16.31 -72.36 -23.58
C THR A 516 -17.16 -71.06 -23.50
N VAL A 517 -17.22 -70.39 -24.66
CA VAL A 517 -18.42 -69.88 -25.40
C VAL A 517 -19.17 -68.62 -24.93
N ALA A 518 -19.78 -67.79 -25.81
CA ALA A 518 -19.42 -67.25 -27.14
C ALA A 518 -20.49 -66.23 -27.57
N LYS A 519 -20.16 -65.35 -28.55
CA LYS A 519 -21.10 -64.62 -29.45
C LYS A 519 -22.06 -63.61 -28.75
N SER A 520 -22.84 -62.77 -29.45
CA SER A 520 -22.55 -61.91 -30.63
C SER A 520 -23.78 -61.03 -30.94
N ARG A 521 -23.61 -59.75 -31.31
CA ARG A 521 -24.23 -59.07 -32.50
C ARG A 521 -24.04 -57.54 -32.49
N ALA A 522 -24.34 -56.91 -33.63
CA ALA A 522 -24.23 -55.47 -33.88
C ALA A 522 -25.43 -54.96 -34.73
N GLY A 523 -25.49 -53.64 -34.95
CA GLY A 523 -26.61 -52.89 -35.55
C GLY A 523 -27.39 -52.13 -34.46
N GLY A 524 -27.83 -50.87 -34.62
CA GLY A 524 -27.97 -49.99 -35.80
C GLY A 524 -29.46 -49.61 -35.99
N GLY A 525 -29.87 -48.39 -36.34
CA GLY A 525 -29.16 -47.12 -36.56
C GLY A 525 -30.11 -45.98 -37.01
N GLY A 526 -29.61 -44.74 -37.13
CA GLY A 526 -30.33 -43.54 -37.65
C GLY A 526 -31.30 -42.86 -36.67
N SER A 527 -32.00 -41.74 -37.00
CA SER A 527 -31.72 -40.55 -37.86
C SER A 527 -32.96 -39.60 -37.87
N ALA A 528 -32.79 -38.30 -38.21
CA ALA A 528 -33.85 -37.29 -38.53
C ALA A 528 -34.76 -36.80 -37.34
N LEU A 529 -34.92 -35.48 -37.04
CA LEU A 529 -35.63 -34.33 -37.71
C LEU A 529 -37.18 -34.38 -37.54
N ALA A 530 -37.96 -33.28 -37.37
CA ALA A 530 -37.71 -31.83 -37.12
C ALA A 530 -39.04 -31.07 -36.75
N GLY A 531 -38.97 -29.75 -36.47
CA GLY A 531 -40.12 -28.80 -36.39
C GLY A 531 -40.51 -28.31 -34.97
N HIS A 532 -41.20 -27.17 -34.77
CA HIS A 532 -41.51 -25.99 -35.63
C HIS A 532 -42.03 -24.80 -34.76
N GLU A 533 -41.79 -23.54 -35.17
CA GLU A 533 -42.51 -22.24 -34.89
C GLU A 533 -42.94 -21.83 -33.45
N ASP A 534 -43.00 -20.57 -32.99
CA ASP A 534 -42.68 -19.20 -33.51
C ASP A 534 -42.08 -18.35 -32.32
N GLY A 535 -42.15 -17.01 -32.12
CA GLY A 535 -42.79 -15.90 -32.84
C GLY A 535 -42.79 -14.51 -32.16
N VAL A 536 -43.33 -13.53 -32.91
CA VAL A 536 -43.79 -12.15 -32.52
C VAL A 536 -42.73 -11.09 -32.11
N ARG A 537 -43.00 -9.82 -32.47
CA ARG A 537 -42.19 -8.59 -32.31
C ARG A 537 -42.62 -7.72 -31.11
N GLY A 538 -41.77 -6.75 -30.72
CA GLY A 538 -42.19 -5.57 -29.96
C GLY A 538 -41.08 -4.51 -29.77
N ASP A 539 -40.99 -3.54 -30.68
CA ASP A 539 -40.18 -2.32 -30.47
C ASP A 539 -40.96 -1.27 -29.67
N HIS A 540 -40.30 -0.53 -28.78
CA HIS A 540 -40.75 0.81 -28.37
C HIS A 540 -39.60 1.69 -27.85
N VAL A 541 -39.59 2.95 -28.28
CA VAL A 541 -38.65 4.00 -27.87
C VAL A 541 -39.38 5.02 -27.02
N VAL A 542 -38.78 5.44 -25.90
CA VAL A 542 -39.06 6.73 -25.23
C VAL A 542 -37.74 7.27 -24.68
N ALA A 543 -37.52 8.58 -24.82
CA ALA A 543 -36.47 9.32 -24.14
C ALA A 543 -36.99 10.72 -23.77
N THR A 544 -36.66 11.19 -22.56
CA THR A 544 -36.90 12.56 -22.08
C THR A 544 -35.88 12.92 -20.99
N GLU A 545 -35.28 14.11 -21.12
CA GLU A 545 -35.33 15.26 -20.19
C GLU A 545 -35.67 15.01 -18.69
N GLY A 546 -35.16 15.78 -17.72
CA GLY A 546 -34.25 16.93 -17.78
C GLY A 546 -34.46 17.94 -16.62
N THR A 547 -33.42 18.70 -16.27
CA THR A 547 -33.38 19.89 -15.37
C THR A 547 -33.66 19.76 -13.85
N THR A 548 -32.86 20.55 -13.09
CA THR A 548 -33.03 21.08 -11.71
C THR A 548 -33.14 20.09 -10.52
N GLN A 549 -32.65 20.43 -9.31
CA GLN A 549 -31.94 21.65 -8.83
C GLN A 549 -30.49 21.34 -8.45
#